data_AF-A0A536H298-F1
#
_entry.id   AF-A0A536H298-F1
#
_cell.length_a   1.000
_cell.length_b   1.000
_cell.length_c   1.000
_cell.angle_alpha   90.00
_cell.angle_beta   90.00
_cell.angle_gamma   90.00
#
_symmetry.space_group_name_H-M   'P 1'
#
loop_
_entity.id
_entity.type
_entity.pdbx_description
1 polymer ?
#
loop_
_entity_poly.entity_id
_entity_poly.type
_entity_poly.pdbx_seq_one_letter_code
_entity_poly.pdbx_strand_id
1 'polypeptide(L)' 'MAGVGIYFAGAALIPIIVGALLDGAFHTSPLFVIVGLVVGLAAGAAAIWLKVREFTR' A
#
# COMPACT_ATOMS: atom_id res chain seq x y z
N MET A 1 17.32 7.40 8.73
CA MET A 1 16.20 8.04 8.00
C MET A 1 15.84 7.35 6.67
N ALA A 2 16.81 6.85 5.88
CA ALA A 2 16.54 6.27 4.55
C ALA A 2 15.59 5.03 4.51
N GLY A 3 15.52 4.22 5.58
CA GLY A 3 14.67 3.03 5.61
C GLY A 3 13.16 3.28 5.72
N VAL A 4 12.75 4.44 6.25
CA VAL A 4 11.33 4.77 6.45
C VAL A 4 10.67 5.13 5.13
N GLY A 5 11.38 5.84 4.24
CA GLY A 5 10.88 6.17 2.90
C GLY A 5 10.64 4.92 2.04
N ILE A 6 11.56 3.96 2.09
CA ILE A 6 11.42 2.67 1.38
C ILE A 6 10.25 1.86 1.95
N TYR A 7 10.06 1.87 3.27
CA TYR A 7 8.94 1.18 3.91
C TYR A 7 7.59 1.73 3.46
N PHE A 8 7.44 3.06 3.41
CA PHE A 8 6.22 3.70 2.92
C PHE A 8 6.01 3.51 1.41
N ALA A 9 7.09 3.62 0.63
CA ALA A 9 7.02 3.37 -0.81
C ALA A 9 6.59 1.92 -1.10
N GLY A 10 7.13 0.94 -0.38
CA GLY A 10 6.72 -0.46 -0.49
C GLY A 10 5.26 -0.66 -0.09
N ALA A 11 4.83 -0.10 1.05
CA ALA A 11 3.46 -0.24 1.54
C ALA A 11 2.41 0.36 0.58
N ALA A 12 2.76 1.42 -0.16
CA ALA A 12 1.86 2.05 -1.13
C ALA A 12 1.95 1.41 -2.53
N LEU A 13 3.16 1.15 -3.03
CA LEU A 13 3.37 0.73 -4.43
C LEU A 13 3.07 -0.76 -4.65
N ILE A 14 3.42 -1.63 -3.71
CA ILE A 14 3.22 -3.09 -3.85
C ILE A 14 1.74 -3.43 -4.09
N PRO A 15 0.77 -2.99 -3.27
CA PRO A 15 -0.63 -3.33 -3.48
C PRO A 15 -1.22 -2.75 -4.78
N ILE A 16 -0.73 -1.60 -5.26
CA ILE A 16 -1.15 -1.02 -6.54
C ILE A 16 -0.64 -1.86 -7.71
N ILE A 17 0.63 -2.25 -7.69
CA ILE A 17 1.24 -3.07 -8.74
C ILE A 17 0.58 -4.45 -8.78
N VAL A 18 0.34 -5.06 -7.61
CA VAL A 18 -0.34 -6.37 -7.51
C VAL A 18 -1.79 -6.27 -8.02
N GLY A 19 -2.53 -5.22 -7.67
CA GLY A 19 -3.89 -5.01 -8.17
C GLY A 19 -3.95 -4.85 -9.69
N ALA A 20 -3.01 -4.10 -10.29
CA ALA A 20 -2.93 -3.90 -11.73
C ALA A 20 -2.59 -5.18 -12.50
N LEU A 21 -1.68 -6.02 -11.96
CA LEU A 21 -1.34 -7.30 -12.57
C LEU A 21 -2.52 -8.29 -12.51
N LEU A 22 -3.27 -8.30 -11.41
CA LEU A 22 -4.46 -9.14 -11.27
C LEU A 22 -5.57 -8.70 -12.23
N ASP A 23 -5.87 -7.40 -12.32
CA ASP A 23 -6.86 -6.90 -13.28
C ASP A 23 -6.50 -7.25 -14.74
N GLY A 24 -5.21 -7.16 -15.10
CA GLY A 24 -4.73 -7.57 -16.41
C GLY A 24 -4.84 -9.07 -16.68
N ALA A 25 -4.58 -9.91 -15.68
CA ALA A 25 -4.68 -11.37 -15.82
C ALA A 25 -6.13 -11.87 -15.93
N PHE A 26 -7.04 -11.27 -15.16
CA PHE A 26 -8.45 -11.69 -15.11
C PHE A 26 -9.36 -11.00 -16.13
N HIS A 27 -8.83 -10.07 -16.95
CA HIS A 27 -9.62 -9.25 -17.88
C HIS A 27 -10.81 -8.56 -17.19
N THR A 28 -10.69 -8.29 -15.90
CA THR A 28 -11.72 -7.62 -15.12
C THR A 28 -11.67 -6.12 -15.39
N SER A 29 -12.83 -5.45 -15.38
CA SER A 29 -12.86 -4.00 -15.14
C SER A 29 -12.03 -3.68 -13.88
N PRO A 30 -11.43 -2.48 -13.73
CA PRO A 30 -10.31 -2.20 -12.82
C PRO A 30 -10.69 -2.25 -11.33
N LEU A 31 -11.16 -3.41 -10.87
CA LEU A 31 -11.73 -3.67 -9.56
C LEU A 31 -10.61 -4.06 -8.59
N PHE A 32 -9.64 -4.88 -9.02
CA PHE A 32 -8.50 -5.25 -8.18
C PHE A 32 -7.56 -4.07 -7.95
N VAL A 33 -7.46 -3.12 -8.89
CA VAL A 33 -6.76 -1.85 -8.70
C VAL A 33 -7.46 -0.99 -7.64
N ILE A 34 -8.79 -0.88 -7.66
CA ILE A 34 -9.53 -0.10 -6.66
C ILE A 34 -9.38 -0.74 -5.27
N VAL A 35 -9.51 -2.07 -5.17
CA VAL A 35 -9.30 -2.81 -3.92
C VAL A 35 -7.86 -2.64 -3.44
N GLY A 36 -6.87 -2.78 -4.34
CA GLY A 36 -5.46 -2.57 -4.03
C GLY A 36 -5.16 -1.14 -3.55
N LEU A 37 -5.82 -0.13 -4.12
CA LEU A 37 -5.70 1.27 -3.71
C LEU A 37 -6.23 1.47 -2.28
N VAL A 38 -7.43 0.96 -1.97
CA VAL A 38 -8.04 1.07 -0.64
C VAL A 38 -7.17 0.36 0.41
N VAL A 39 -6.69 -0.84 0.10
CA VAL A 39 -5.80 -1.61 0.98
C VAL A 39 -4.46 -0.90 1.18
N GLY A 40 -3.86 -0.35 0.11
CA GLY A 40 -2.61 0.41 0.17
C GLY A 40 -2.73 1.69 1.01
N LEU A 41 -3.84 2.42 0.89
CA LEU A 41 -4.15 3.58 1.72
C LEU A 41 -4.29 3.19 3.20
N ALA A 42 -5.03 2.13 3.50
CA ALA A 42 -5.21 1.64 4.87
C ALA A 42 -3.87 1.17 5.47
N ALA A 43 -3.05 0.46 4.70
CA ALA A 43 -1.72 0.02 5.12
C ALA A 43 -0.78 1.21 5.37
N GLY A 44 -0.81 2.23 4.51
CA GLY A 44 -0.05 3.46 4.69
C GLY A 44 -0.45 4.21 5.97
N ALA A 45 -1.74 4.37 6.22
CA ALA A 45 -2.25 4.99 7.44
C ALA A 45 -1.85 4.20 8.70
N ALA A 46 -1.95 2.88 8.67
CA ALA A 46 -1.52 2.01 9.76
C ALA A 46 -0.01 2.10 10.02
N ALA A 47 0.80 2.17 8.96
CA ALA A 47 2.25 2.33 9.05
C ALA A 47 2.63 3.68 9.67
N ILE A 48 1.96 4.78 9.29
CA ILE A 48 2.14 6.09 9.92
C ILE A 48 1.81 6.00 11.41
N TRP A 49 0.65 5.42 11.76
CA TRP A 49 0.20 5.32 13.14
C TRP A 49 1.17 4.52 14.02
N LEU A 50 1.66 3.37 13.52
CA LEU A 50 2.66 2.56 14.21
C LEU A 50 3.98 3.33 14.39
N LYS A 51 4.42 4.07 13.37
CA LYS A 51 5.66 4.85 13.44
C LYS A 51 5.56 6.00 14.44
N VAL A 52 4.44 6.72 14.46
CA VAL A 52 4.18 7.79 15.45
C VAL A 52 4.15 7.21 16.87
N ARG A 53 3.51 6.05 17.05
CA ARG A 53 3.42 5.39 18.37
C ARG A 53 4.78 4.91 18.88
N GLU A 54 5.66 4.52 17.97
CA GLU A 54 7.05 4.12 18.29
C GLU A 54 7.90 5.31 18.77
N PHE A 55 7.68 6.51 18.21
CA PHE A 55 8.39 7.74 18.62
C PHE A 55 7.82 8.42 19.88
N THR A 56 6.57 8.12 20.24
CA THR A 56 5.90 8.73 21.41
C THR A 56 6.21 7.96 22.71
N ARG A 57 6.95 6.85 22.63
CA ARG A 57 7.37 6.03 23.77
C ARG A 57 8.77 6.40 24.23
#